data_AF-A0A3Q2D3Y8-F1
#
_entry.id   AF-A0A3Q2D3Y8-F1
#
_cell.length_a   1.000
_cell.length_b   1.000
_cell.length_c   1.000
_cell.angle_alpha   90.00
_cell.angle_beta   90.00
_cell.angle_gamma   90.00
#
_symmetry.space_group_name_H-M   'P 1'
#
loop_
_entity.id
_entity.type
_entity.pdbx_description
1 polymer ?
#
loop_
_entity_poly.entity_id
_entity_poly.type
_entity_poly.pdbx_seq_one_letter_code
_entity_poly.pdbx_strand_id
1 'polypeptide(L)'
;PFKGKSDADLQGKKKKKLKKKNLKENGKEEPLKPQQKPRASPAAQKNLEKTKATLQSLNGATLQIPKGNAEPSFSTVDVLRKRLHEKIEESRGQGAPKDALSEAVMAKRAKRKMERERKKRKRKEFLIKKLAEQSAQEQPAEIKEETIAPASEKRVKAAVIFNKVETVDKAYETSIQAKIKRKKSEKGKITPLTGKNYKQLLSRVEARKEKLEKLREKDETKASEMEKKIKWTNMLYKAEGIKIKDDEDQLRASLKRKEKRREQRKKKWEHRSENVIEKMQQRQDKRKKNLQRRKKAKIEKKKDRARKKGRILPEDLKKAAV
;
A
#
# COMPACT_ATOMS: atom_id res chain seq x y z
N PRO A 1 -38.64 -52.74 11.77
CA PRO A 1 -39.94 -52.79 11.07
C PRO A 1 -40.74 -51.47 11.23
N PHE A 2 -40.61 -50.53 10.29
CA PHE A 2 -41.73 -49.90 9.56
C PHE A 2 -41.18 -48.88 8.55
N LYS A 3 -41.69 -48.99 7.32
CA LYS A 3 -41.55 -48.09 6.15
C LYS A 3 -42.22 -46.74 6.50
N GLY A 4 -42.01 -45.57 5.88
CA GLY A 4 -41.40 -45.15 4.62
C GLY A 4 -42.18 -43.92 4.09
N LYS A 5 -41.51 -43.08 3.27
CA LYS A 5 -42.08 -42.09 2.30
C LYS A 5 -42.82 -40.87 2.94
N SER A 6 -42.82 -39.64 2.40
CA SER A 6 -42.67 -39.14 1.03
C SER A 6 -42.35 -37.62 1.02
N ASP A 7 -41.79 -37.17 -0.11
CA ASP A 7 -41.73 -35.79 -0.59
C ASP A 7 -43.08 -35.06 -0.65
N ALA A 8 -43.09 -33.74 -0.44
CA ALA A 8 -43.56 -32.73 -1.41
C ALA A 8 -43.66 -31.32 -0.79
N ASP A 9 -43.41 -30.33 -1.63
CA ASP A 9 -43.36 -28.89 -1.43
C ASP A 9 -44.48 -28.24 -0.60
N LEU A 10 -44.19 -27.05 -0.03
CA LEU A 10 -45.04 -25.84 -0.16
C LEU A 10 -44.43 -24.60 0.54
N GLN A 11 -43.98 -23.67 -0.30
CA GLN A 11 -44.06 -22.20 -0.20
C GLN A 11 -44.16 -21.48 1.17
N GLY A 12 -43.14 -20.67 1.44
CA GLY A 12 -43.28 -19.22 1.69
C GLY A 12 -43.91 -18.73 3.00
N LYS A 13 -43.07 -18.29 3.96
CA LYS A 13 -43.41 -17.17 4.87
C LYS A 13 -42.22 -16.25 5.16
N LYS A 14 -42.51 -14.95 5.04
CA LYS A 14 -41.63 -13.80 5.30
C LYS A 14 -41.44 -13.54 6.80
N LYS A 15 -40.24 -13.06 7.14
CA LYS A 15 -39.88 -12.10 8.22
C LYS A 15 -40.11 -12.49 9.69
N LYS A 16 -39.01 -12.67 10.43
CA LYS A 16 -38.87 -12.14 11.81
C LYS A 16 -37.47 -11.58 12.03
N LYS A 17 -37.37 -10.25 12.22
CA LYS A 17 -36.15 -9.54 12.64
C LYS A 17 -35.83 -9.93 14.09
N LEU A 18 -34.63 -10.43 14.35
CA LEU A 18 -34.12 -10.63 15.71
C LEU A 18 -33.74 -9.26 16.31
N LYS A 19 -34.42 -8.88 17.40
CA LYS A 19 -34.06 -7.75 18.27
C LYS A 19 -32.84 -8.16 19.12
N LYS A 20 -31.76 -7.38 19.07
CA LYS A 20 -30.67 -7.49 20.06
C LYS A 20 -31.13 -6.86 21.37
N LYS A 21 -31.13 -7.66 22.44
CA LYS A 21 -31.29 -7.20 23.83
C LYS A 21 -29.93 -6.70 24.34
N ASN A 22 -29.93 -5.50 24.91
CA ASN A 22 -28.81 -4.94 25.67
C ASN A 22 -28.81 -5.58 27.07
N LEU A 23 -27.66 -6.08 27.50
CA LEU A 23 -27.40 -6.40 28.90
C LEU A 23 -26.47 -5.31 29.45
N LYS A 24 -27.01 -4.53 30.41
CA LYS A 24 -26.25 -3.68 31.32
C LYS A 24 -25.62 -4.59 32.38
N GLU A 25 -24.35 -4.39 32.69
CA GLU A 25 -23.82 -4.70 34.01
C GLU A 25 -22.87 -3.57 34.43
N ASN A 26 -23.09 -3.09 35.65
CA ASN A 26 -22.39 -1.98 36.29
C ASN A 26 -21.02 -2.41 36.80
N GLY A 27 -20.04 -1.50 36.78
CA GLY A 27 -18.75 -1.72 37.45
C GLY A 27 -17.82 -0.51 37.41
N LYS A 28 -18.03 0.41 38.37
CA LYS A 28 -17.10 1.35 39.04
C LYS A 28 -15.97 2.03 38.22
N GLU A 29 -16.05 3.37 38.22
CA GLU A 29 -15.08 4.31 37.67
C GLU A 29 -13.97 4.65 38.69
N GLU A 30 -12.71 4.66 38.23
CA GLU A 30 -11.71 5.67 38.61
C GLU A 30 -10.81 5.98 37.39
N PRO A 31 -10.34 7.23 37.21
CA PRO A 31 -9.83 7.69 35.91
C PRO A 31 -8.31 7.80 35.86
N LEU A 32 -7.68 7.24 34.81
CA LEU A 32 -6.32 7.61 34.42
C LEU A 32 -6.26 7.99 32.93
N LYS A 33 -5.97 9.27 32.69
CA LYS A 33 -5.71 9.92 31.38
C LYS A 33 -4.48 9.30 30.69
N PRO A 34 -4.48 9.15 29.35
CA PRO A 34 -3.25 9.05 28.57
C PRO A 34 -2.94 10.39 27.87
N GLN A 35 -1.90 11.07 28.33
CA GLN A 35 -1.28 12.19 27.60
C GLN A 35 -0.39 11.67 26.48
N GLN A 36 -0.61 12.24 25.29
CA GLN A 36 0.30 12.23 24.15
C GLN A 36 1.45 13.22 24.39
N LYS A 37 2.67 12.90 23.92
CA LYS A 37 3.55 13.82 23.16
C LYS A 37 4.82 13.12 22.60
N PRO A 38 5.50 13.72 21.61
CA PRO A 38 6.22 13.02 20.54
C PRO A 38 7.75 12.98 20.67
N ARG A 39 8.37 12.19 19.78
CA ARG A 39 9.81 12.16 19.46
C ARG A 39 10.33 13.52 18.94
N ALA A 40 11.55 13.86 19.32
CA ALA A 40 12.42 14.77 18.58
C ALA A 40 13.88 14.28 18.61
N SER A 41 14.53 14.27 17.44
CA SER A 41 15.98 14.16 17.27
C SER A 41 16.62 15.56 17.35
N PRO A 42 17.94 15.67 17.55
CA PRO A 42 18.65 16.81 16.98
C PRO A 42 19.85 16.39 16.13
N ALA A 43 19.96 17.09 15.00
CA ALA A 43 21.07 17.11 14.07
C ALA A 43 22.09 18.21 14.47
N ALA A 44 23.26 18.11 13.87
CA ALA A 44 24.47 18.90 14.04
C ALA A 44 24.34 20.43 13.94
N GLN A 45 25.22 21.14 14.65
CA GLN A 45 25.76 22.45 14.26
C GLN A 45 27.28 22.53 14.53
N LYS A 46 27.99 22.99 13.49
CA LYS A 46 29.33 23.63 13.44
C LYS A 46 29.28 24.99 14.17
N ASN A 47 30.32 25.73 14.57
CA ASN A 47 31.74 25.93 14.23
C ASN A 47 32.32 26.94 15.26
N LEU A 48 33.67 27.04 15.37
CA LEU A 48 34.54 28.22 15.67
C LEU A 48 35.85 27.68 16.31
N GLU A 49 36.96 27.50 15.58
CA GLU A 49 38.06 28.47 15.28
C GLU A 49 38.56 29.24 16.52
N LYS A 50 39.84 29.47 16.84
CA LYS A 50 41.20 29.22 16.27
C LYS A 50 42.21 29.68 17.36
N THR A 51 43.43 29.14 17.38
CA THR A 51 44.74 29.78 17.70
C THR A 51 45.82 28.66 17.64
N LYS A 52 46.65 28.55 16.58
CA LYS A 52 48.02 29.11 16.37
C LYS A 52 48.94 28.88 17.59
N ALA A 53 50.17 28.33 17.52
CA ALA A 53 51.26 28.37 16.52
C ALA A 53 52.25 27.19 16.82
N THR A 54 52.83 26.50 15.81
CA THR A 54 54.19 26.68 15.22
C THR A 54 55.34 26.02 16.02
N LEU A 55 56.26 25.38 15.26
CA LEU A 55 57.60 24.84 15.59
C LEU A 55 57.66 23.35 16.00
N GLN A 56 58.61 22.53 15.59
CA GLN A 56 59.55 22.48 14.46
C GLN A 56 60.11 21.05 14.46
N SER A 57 60.55 20.59 13.30
CA SER A 57 61.32 19.36 13.11
C SER A 57 62.73 19.52 13.67
N LEU A 58 63.23 18.56 14.43
CA LEU A 58 64.67 18.30 14.61
C LEU A 58 64.94 16.80 14.77
N ASN A 59 66.08 16.42 14.19
CA ASN A 59 66.58 15.09 13.90
C ASN A 59 67.29 14.41 15.09
N GLY A 60 67.53 13.10 14.90
CA GLY A 60 68.65 12.36 15.53
C GLY A 60 68.16 11.26 16.48
N ALA A 61 68.72 10.06 16.53
CA ALA A 61 69.80 9.43 15.79
C ALA A 61 69.68 7.91 16.02
N THR A 62 70.20 7.16 15.06
CA THR A 62 70.49 5.73 15.08
C THR A 62 71.22 5.29 16.35
N LEU A 63 70.77 4.19 16.97
CA LEU A 63 71.68 3.27 17.67
C LEU A 63 71.39 1.83 17.23
N GLN A 64 72.44 1.20 16.71
CA GLN A 64 72.50 -0.17 16.29
C GLN A 64 72.88 -1.09 17.47
N ILE A 65 72.06 -2.12 17.68
CA ILE A 65 72.37 -3.57 17.88
C ILE A 65 73.30 -3.97 19.07
N PRO A 66 73.02 -5.09 19.78
CA PRO A 66 73.51 -6.38 19.31
C PRO A 66 72.46 -7.50 19.30
N LYS A 67 72.54 -8.36 18.29
CA LYS A 67 71.90 -9.67 18.26
C LYS A 67 72.52 -10.52 19.37
N GLY A 68 71.75 -10.84 20.39
CA GLY A 68 72.04 -11.89 21.35
C GLY A 68 71.09 -13.06 21.10
N ASN A 69 71.66 -14.21 20.83
CA ASN A 69 70.97 -15.48 20.68
C ASN A 69 70.20 -15.78 21.98
N ALA A 70 68.87 -15.65 21.96
CA ALA A 70 68.01 -15.99 23.08
C ALA A 70 66.90 -16.88 22.56
N GLU A 71 67.00 -18.16 22.93
CA GLU A 71 65.91 -19.13 23.00
C GLU A 71 64.54 -18.46 23.24
N PRO A 72 63.45 -18.91 22.60
CA PRO A 72 62.16 -18.25 22.69
C PRO A 72 61.64 -18.42 24.12
N SER A 73 61.97 -17.49 25.01
CA SER A 73 61.33 -17.38 26.30
C SER A 73 59.87 -17.02 26.02
N PHE A 74 58.99 -18.02 26.08
CA PHE A 74 57.55 -17.87 25.94
C PHE A 74 57.04 -16.99 27.09
N SER A 75 57.17 -15.68 26.92
CA SER A 75 56.57 -14.72 27.84
C SER A 75 55.06 -14.91 27.77
N THR A 76 54.42 -15.05 28.93
CA THR A 76 52.97 -15.10 29.06
C THR A 76 52.31 -13.89 28.38
N VAL A 77 53.02 -12.77 28.34
CA VAL A 77 52.64 -11.54 27.63
C VAL A 77 52.60 -11.74 26.11
N ASP A 78 53.56 -12.47 25.53
CA ASP A 78 53.58 -12.73 24.08
C ASP A 78 52.50 -13.72 23.67
N VAL A 79 52.21 -14.72 24.50
CA VAL A 79 51.06 -15.61 24.31
C VAL A 79 49.76 -14.80 24.38
N LEU A 80 49.64 -13.87 25.33
CA LEU A 80 48.47 -13.00 25.45
C LEU A 80 48.32 -12.05 24.27
N ARG A 81 49.43 -11.46 23.80
CA ARG A 81 49.46 -10.63 22.58
C ARG A 81 49.04 -11.43 21.36
N LYS A 82 49.54 -12.66 21.19
CA LYS A 82 49.14 -13.55 20.10
C LYS A 82 47.65 -13.90 20.18
N ARG A 83 47.16 -14.26 21.37
CA ARG A 83 45.74 -14.60 21.60
C ARG A 83 44.82 -13.39 21.43
N LEU A 84 45.27 -12.19 21.78
CA LEU A 84 44.56 -10.95 21.54
C LEU A 84 44.47 -10.62 20.05
N HIS A 85 45.58 -10.74 19.31
CA HIS A 85 45.57 -10.56 17.86
C HIS A 85 44.66 -11.59 17.17
N GLU A 86 44.72 -12.85 17.58
CA GLU A 86 43.83 -13.92 17.11
C GLU A 86 42.36 -13.60 17.43
N LYS A 87 42.05 -13.13 18.64
CA LYS A 87 40.68 -12.71 19.02
C LYS A 87 40.18 -11.50 18.23
N ILE A 88 41.06 -10.54 17.95
CA ILE A 88 40.75 -9.37 17.12
C ILE A 88 40.52 -9.80 15.66
N GLU A 89 41.27 -10.76 15.15
CA GLU A 89 41.10 -11.30 13.80
C GLU A 89 39.85 -12.18 13.62
N GLU A 90 39.53 -12.99 14.62
CA GLU A 90 38.29 -13.77 14.69
C GLU A 90 37.05 -12.85 14.74
N SER A 91 37.10 -11.79 15.55
CA SER A 91 36.00 -10.83 15.67
C SER A 91 35.86 -9.92 14.45
N ARG A 92 36.95 -9.69 13.70
CA ARG A 92 36.92 -9.00 12.39
C ARG A 92 36.14 -9.76 11.30
N GLY A 93 35.89 -11.06 11.48
CA GLY A 93 35.03 -11.87 10.59
C GLY A 93 33.52 -11.53 10.63
N GLN A 94 33.08 -10.67 11.55
CA GLN A 94 31.72 -10.13 11.59
C GLN A 94 31.59 -8.79 10.82
N GLY A 95 32.69 -8.30 10.23
CA GLY A 95 32.76 -7.10 9.39
C GLY A 95 33.04 -7.41 7.91
N ALA A 96 33.10 -6.37 7.07
CA ALA A 96 33.27 -6.46 5.61
C ALA A 96 34.37 -7.46 5.17
N PRO A 97 34.20 -8.15 4.03
CA PRO A 97 35.06 -9.26 3.63
C PRO A 97 36.54 -8.84 3.56
N LYS A 98 37.42 -9.72 4.06
CA LYS A 98 38.87 -9.52 4.22
C LYS A 98 39.59 -9.12 2.93
N ASP A 99 39.00 -9.36 1.76
CA ASP A 99 39.59 -9.02 0.46
C ASP A 99 38.96 -7.77 -0.16
N ALA A 100 39.03 -6.64 0.53
CA ALA A 100 38.56 -5.36 0.00
C ALA A 100 39.29 -4.91 -1.29
N LEU A 101 40.47 -5.50 -1.55
CA LEU A 101 41.30 -5.30 -2.74
C LEU A 101 41.18 -6.42 -3.78
N SER A 102 40.41 -7.49 -3.51
CA SER A 102 40.17 -8.52 -4.52
C SER A 102 39.41 -7.91 -5.70
N GLU A 103 39.89 -8.19 -6.91
CA GLU A 103 39.33 -7.70 -8.17
C GLU A 103 37.82 -7.98 -8.28
N ALA A 104 37.37 -9.13 -7.77
CA ALA A 104 35.95 -9.50 -7.74
C ALA A 104 35.10 -8.57 -6.85
N VAL A 105 35.64 -8.11 -5.71
CA VAL A 105 34.96 -7.20 -4.77
C VAL A 105 34.94 -5.78 -5.35
N MET A 106 36.03 -5.35 -5.98
CA MET A 106 36.14 -4.06 -6.67
C MET A 106 35.20 -3.98 -7.87
N ALA A 107 35.12 -5.03 -8.70
CA ALA A 107 34.17 -5.14 -9.80
C ALA A 107 32.71 -5.09 -9.31
N LYS A 108 32.39 -5.74 -8.18
CA LYS A 108 31.05 -5.70 -7.57
C LYS A 108 30.72 -4.30 -7.03
N ARG A 109 31.70 -3.58 -6.47
CA ARG A 109 31.53 -2.20 -5.99
C ARG A 109 31.39 -1.22 -7.16
N ALA A 110 32.15 -1.38 -8.23
CA ALA A 110 32.03 -0.60 -9.47
C ALA A 110 30.65 -0.81 -10.11
N LYS A 111 30.18 -2.07 -10.26
CA LYS A 111 28.82 -2.38 -10.74
C LYS A 111 27.74 -1.72 -9.89
N ARG A 112 27.85 -1.77 -8.56
CA ARG A 112 26.93 -1.08 -7.63
C ARG A 112 26.98 0.44 -7.76
N LYS A 113 28.14 1.04 -8.03
CA LYS A 113 28.30 2.48 -8.26
C LYS A 113 27.60 2.89 -9.56
N MET A 114 27.85 2.18 -10.67
CA MET A 114 27.19 2.40 -11.96
C MET A 114 25.67 2.22 -11.87
N GLU A 115 25.20 1.22 -11.14
CA GLU A 115 23.77 0.99 -10.92
C GLU A 115 23.11 2.14 -10.13
N ARG A 116 23.79 2.64 -9.07
CA ARG A 116 23.32 3.81 -8.30
C ARG A 116 23.27 5.06 -9.17
N GLU A 117 24.27 5.29 -10.01
CA GLU A 117 24.26 6.41 -10.95
C GLU A 117 23.14 6.29 -11.98
N ARG A 118 22.91 5.11 -12.55
CA ARG A 118 21.76 4.86 -13.44
C ARG A 118 20.43 5.17 -12.75
N LYS A 119 20.26 4.75 -11.49
CA LYS A 119 19.07 5.05 -10.69
C LYS A 119 18.92 6.55 -10.40
N LYS A 120 20.03 7.25 -10.12
CA LYS A 120 20.03 8.71 -9.94
C LYS A 120 19.66 9.45 -11.22
N ARG A 121 20.23 9.06 -12.38
CA ARG A 121 19.89 9.62 -13.70
C ARG A 121 18.40 9.46 -14.02
N LYS A 122 17.86 8.24 -13.88
CA LYS A 122 16.41 7.98 -14.06
C LYS A 122 15.51 8.81 -13.13
N ARG A 123 15.93 9.03 -11.87
CA ARG A 123 15.18 9.89 -10.94
C ARG A 123 15.21 11.36 -11.37
N LYS A 124 16.36 11.86 -11.83
CA LYS A 124 16.49 13.21 -12.37
C LYS A 124 15.68 13.39 -13.66
N GLU A 125 15.77 12.46 -14.59
CA GLU A 125 14.97 12.45 -15.82
C GLU A 125 13.46 12.44 -15.52
N PHE A 126 13.02 11.63 -14.55
CA PHE A 126 11.62 11.61 -14.14
C PHE A 126 11.17 12.91 -13.47
N LEU A 127 12.05 13.54 -12.68
CA LEU A 127 11.78 14.83 -12.07
C LEU A 127 11.69 15.94 -13.11
N ILE A 128 12.64 15.98 -14.07
CA ILE A 128 12.63 16.93 -15.19
C ILE A 128 11.39 16.72 -16.05
N LYS A 129 11.01 15.47 -16.35
CA LYS A 129 9.80 15.16 -17.11
C LYS A 129 8.53 15.63 -16.38
N LYS A 130 8.48 15.47 -15.05
CA LYS A 130 7.36 16.00 -14.24
C LYS A 130 7.32 17.52 -14.23
N LEU A 131 8.46 18.17 -14.08
CA LEU A 131 8.55 19.63 -14.12
C LEU A 131 8.19 20.17 -15.50
N ALA A 132 8.61 19.51 -16.57
CA ALA A 132 8.23 19.86 -17.95
C ALA A 132 6.74 19.61 -18.23
N GLU A 133 6.14 18.55 -17.67
CA GLU A 133 4.70 18.29 -17.78
C GLU A 133 3.87 19.32 -16.97
N GLN A 134 4.41 19.79 -15.84
CA GLN A 134 3.83 20.88 -15.05
C GLN A 134 3.99 22.24 -15.75
N SER A 135 5.15 22.54 -16.34
CA SER A 135 5.36 23.79 -17.08
C SER A 135 4.65 23.81 -18.44
N ALA A 136 4.46 22.66 -19.09
CA ALA A 136 3.60 22.54 -20.27
C ALA A 136 2.11 22.66 -19.93
N GLN A 137 1.73 22.48 -18.66
CA GLN A 137 0.42 22.87 -18.13
C GLN A 137 0.35 24.35 -17.73
N GLU A 138 1.48 25.06 -17.65
CA GLU A 138 1.62 26.45 -17.18
C GLU A 138 2.47 27.30 -18.14
N GLN A 139 2.06 27.45 -19.40
CA GLN A 139 2.47 28.58 -20.27
C GLN A 139 1.41 28.80 -21.38
N PRO A 140 1.24 30.03 -21.88
CA PRO A 140 0.26 30.99 -21.38
C PRO A 140 -0.91 31.18 -22.37
N ALA A 141 -2.08 31.51 -21.81
CA ALA A 141 -3.18 32.05 -22.58
C ALA A 141 -2.73 33.38 -23.20
N GLU A 142 -2.70 33.40 -24.52
CA GLU A 142 -2.50 34.58 -25.35
C GLU A 142 -3.53 35.66 -25.00
N ILE A 143 -3.02 36.88 -24.86
CA ILE A 143 -3.72 38.08 -24.42
C ILE A 143 -4.85 38.40 -25.40
N LYS A 144 -6.08 38.44 -24.90
CA LYS A 144 -7.16 39.25 -25.47
C LYS A 144 -7.67 40.15 -24.36
N GLU A 145 -7.39 41.44 -24.48
CA GLU A 145 -8.14 42.48 -23.80
C GLU A 145 -9.58 42.42 -24.31
N GLU A 146 -10.55 42.26 -23.40
CA GLU A 146 -11.75 43.10 -23.32
C GLU A 146 -12.72 42.58 -22.24
N THR A 147 -13.17 43.54 -21.43
CA THR A 147 -14.30 43.50 -20.48
C THR A 147 -14.13 42.70 -19.18
N ILE A 148 -13.91 43.46 -18.11
CA ILE A 148 -14.00 43.03 -16.71
C ILE A 148 -15.46 42.67 -16.41
N ALA A 149 -15.77 41.37 -16.37
CA ALA A 149 -16.94 40.83 -15.69
C ALA A 149 -16.50 40.27 -14.33
N PRO A 150 -17.24 40.51 -13.24
CA PRO A 150 -16.78 40.18 -11.89
C PRO A 150 -16.58 38.66 -11.75
N ALA A 151 -15.37 38.30 -11.33
CA ALA A 151 -14.93 36.96 -11.07
C ALA A 151 -15.92 36.21 -10.17
N SER A 152 -16.40 35.07 -10.66
CA SER A 152 -17.18 34.10 -9.90
C SER A 152 -16.52 33.82 -8.56
N GLU A 153 -17.24 34.17 -7.50
CA GLU A 153 -16.86 34.00 -6.11
C GLU A 153 -16.29 32.61 -5.87
N LYS A 154 -14.99 32.59 -5.55
CA LYS A 154 -14.37 31.46 -4.86
C LYS A 154 -15.29 31.11 -3.71
N ARG A 155 -15.81 29.87 -3.67
CA ARG A 155 -16.55 29.34 -2.53
C ARG A 155 -15.80 29.68 -1.25
N VAL A 156 -16.23 30.75 -0.59
CA VAL A 156 -15.79 31.10 0.74
C VAL A 156 -16.20 29.90 1.57
N LYS A 157 -15.22 29.19 2.13
CA LYS A 157 -15.50 28.27 3.22
C LYS A 157 -15.87 29.16 4.40
N ALA A 158 -17.09 29.70 4.35
CA ALA A 158 -17.65 30.47 5.43
C ALA A 158 -17.65 29.53 6.64
N ALA A 159 -16.82 29.85 7.62
CA ALA A 159 -16.91 29.24 8.93
C ALA A 159 -18.37 29.43 9.35
N VAL A 160 -19.07 28.34 9.61
CA VAL A 160 -20.47 28.41 10.06
C VAL A 160 -20.44 29.06 11.44
N ILE A 161 -20.69 30.35 11.49
CA ILE A 161 -20.86 31.11 12.72
C ILE A 161 -22.25 30.77 13.23
N PHE A 162 -22.32 30.01 14.33
CA PHE A 162 -23.56 29.46 14.89
C PHE A 162 -24.58 30.52 15.34
N ASN A 163 -24.22 31.80 15.32
CA ASN A 163 -25.02 32.89 15.87
C ASN A 163 -25.57 33.88 14.83
N LYS A 164 -25.31 33.67 13.53
CA LYS A 164 -25.88 34.50 12.46
C LYS A 164 -26.73 33.62 11.54
N VAL A 165 -28.05 33.73 11.68
CA VAL A 165 -29.00 33.18 10.69
C VAL A 165 -29.12 34.21 9.57
N GLU A 166 -28.23 34.11 8.58
CA GLU A 166 -28.45 34.75 7.29
C GLU A 166 -29.42 33.88 6.50
N THR A 167 -30.63 34.38 6.24
CA THR A 167 -31.53 33.81 5.25
C THR A 167 -30.88 34.03 3.88
N VAL A 168 -30.08 33.06 3.45
CA VAL A 168 -29.54 33.06 2.09
C VAL A 168 -30.72 32.94 1.12
N ASP A 169 -31.08 34.02 0.43
CA ASP A 169 -32.15 34.08 -0.59
C ASP A 169 -31.92 33.14 -1.79
N LYS A 170 -30.82 32.38 -1.82
CA LYS A 170 -30.71 31.18 -2.64
C LYS A 170 -31.58 30.10 -2.00
N ALA A 171 -32.87 30.18 -2.31
CA ALA A 171 -33.86 29.14 -2.04
C ALA A 171 -33.21 27.76 -2.25
N TYR A 172 -33.21 26.93 -1.22
CA TYR A 172 -32.79 25.54 -1.32
C TYR A 172 -33.66 24.87 -2.40
N GLU A 173 -33.13 24.74 -3.61
CA GLU A 173 -33.83 24.06 -4.69
C GLU A 173 -34.19 22.67 -4.22
N THR A 174 -35.49 22.39 -4.13
CA THR A 174 -35.94 21.04 -3.80
C THR A 174 -35.44 20.08 -4.88
N SER A 175 -35.17 18.83 -4.51
CA SER A 175 -34.68 17.82 -5.46
C SER A 175 -35.59 17.66 -6.70
N ILE A 176 -36.86 18.07 -6.59
CA ILE A 176 -37.86 18.10 -7.65
C ILE A 176 -37.57 19.26 -8.62
N GLN A 177 -37.33 20.48 -8.13
CA GLN A 177 -36.99 21.64 -8.96
C GLN A 177 -35.71 21.40 -9.76
N ALA A 178 -34.68 20.82 -9.15
CA ALA A 178 -33.43 20.46 -9.84
C ALA A 178 -33.64 19.43 -10.97
N LYS A 179 -34.55 18.46 -10.78
CA LYS A 179 -34.93 17.49 -11.84
C LYS A 179 -35.67 18.18 -12.99
N ILE A 180 -36.56 19.11 -12.69
CA ILE A 180 -37.30 19.87 -13.70
C ILE A 180 -36.34 20.73 -14.52
N LYS A 181 -35.41 21.44 -13.88
CA LYS A 181 -34.37 22.22 -14.58
C LYS A 181 -33.51 21.35 -15.50
N ARG A 182 -33.11 20.16 -15.04
CA ARG A 182 -32.37 19.18 -15.86
C ARG A 182 -33.14 18.72 -17.08
N LYS A 183 -34.42 18.37 -16.92
CA LYS A 183 -35.29 18.01 -18.05
C LYS A 183 -35.46 19.16 -19.03
N LYS A 184 -35.54 20.41 -18.55
CA LYS A 184 -35.61 21.61 -19.39
C LYS A 184 -34.30 21.88 -20.15
N SER A 185 -33.16 21.52 -19.58
CA SER A 185 -31.85 21.65 -20.25
C SER A 185 -31.55 20.56 -21.29
N GLU A 186 -32.40 19.54 -21.41
CA GLU A 186 -32.20 18.48 -22.41
C GLU A 186 -32.56 18.96 -23.81
N LYS A 187 -31.54 19.09 -24.67
CA LYS A 187 -31.68 19.41 -26.09
C LYS A 187 -32.48 18.32 -26.80
N GLY A 188 -33.54 18.73 -27.49
CA GLY A 188 -34.38 17.83 -28.30
C GLY A 188 -35.10 16.73 -27.52
N LYS A 189 -35.34 16.90 -26.20
CA LYS A 189 -35.91 15.87 -25.31
C LYS A 189 -35.11 14.56 -25.27
N ILE A 190 -33.84 14.60 -25.68
CA ILE A 190 -32.92 13.45 -25.68
C ILE A 190 -31.90 13.66 -24.57
N THR A 191 -31.95 12.79 -23.57
CA THR A 191 -30.97 12.76 -22.47
C THR A 191 -29.58 12.41 -23.01
N PRO A 192 -28.51 13.15 -22.70
CA PRO A 192 -27.17 12.77 -23.15
C PRO A 192 -26.68 11.53 -22.40
N LEU A 193 -26.08 10.57 -23.13
CA LEU A 193 -25.59 9.32 -22.54
C LEU A 193 -24.25 9.50 -21.86
N THR A 194 -24.32 9.94 -20.60
CA THR A 194 -23.17 10.41 -19.84
C THR A 194 -22.94 9.61 -18.56
N GLY A 195 -21.70 9.64 -18.06
CA GLY A 195 -21.33 9.08 -16.76
C GLY A 195 -20.53 7.77 -16.81
N LYS A 196 -20.49 7.08 -15.65
CA LYS A 196 -19.64 5.89 -15.39
C LYS A 196 -20.45 4.65 -14.97
N ASN A 197 -21.78 4.72 -15.13
CA ASN A 197 -22.71 3.63 -14.83
C ASN A 197 -22.95 2.80 -16.09
N TYR A 198 -21.94 2.02 -16.50
CA TYR A 198 -21.96 1.27 -17.75
C TYR A 198 -23.18 0.34 -17.92
N LYS A 199 -23.71 -0.23 -16.83
CA LYS A 199 -24.95 -1.05 -16.86
C LYS A 199 -26.18 -0.25 -17.27
N GLN A 200 -26.36 0.94 -16.66
CA GLN A 200 -27.48 1.82 -16.99
C GLN A 200 -27.31 2.43 -18.38
N LEU A 201 -26.08 2.71 -18.80
CA LEU A 201 -25.81 3.21 -20.15
C LEU A 201 -26.15 2.13 -21.19
N LEU A 202 -25.70 0.89 -20.98
CA LEU A 202 -26.00 -0.22 -21.88
C LEU A 202 -27.51 -0.41 -22.06
N SER A 203 -28.26 -0.50 -20.95
CA SER A 203 -29.73 -0.61 -20.98
C SER A 203 -30.41 0.57 -21.70
N ARG A 204 -29.84 1.78 -21.61
CA ARG A 204 -30.37 2.94 -22.35
C ARG A 204 -30.03 2.90 -23.84
N VAL A 205 -28.86 2.38 -24.23
CA VAL A 205 -28.52 2.19 -25.65
C VAL A 205 -29.43 1.12 -26.24
N GLU A 206 -29.57 -0.02 -25.58
CA GLU A 206 -30.45 -1.13 -25.99
C GLU A 206 -31.89 -0.63 -26.13
N ALA A 207 -32.43 0.07 -25.14
CA ALA A 207 -33.77 0.65 -25.22
C ALA A 207 -33.93 1.72 -26.32
N ARG A 208 -32.86 2.39 -26.76
CA ARG A 208 -32.92 3.31 -27.90
C ARG A 208 -32.95 2.54 -29.22
N LYS A 209 -32.12 1.51 -29.35
CA LYS A 209 -32.11 0.64 -30.54
C LYS A 209 -33.45 -0.06 -30.73
N GLU A 210 -33.98 -0.67 -29.68
CA GLU A 210 -35.29 -1.33 -29.73
C GLU A 210 -36.41 -0.35 -30.14
N LYS A 211 -36.36 0.91 -29.68
CA LYS A 211 -37.34 1.93 -30.09
C LYS A 211 -37.20 2.31 -31.56
N LEU A 212 -35.97 2.39 -32.06
CA LEU A 212 -35.73 2.66 -33.47
C LEU A 212 -36.15 1.48 -34.34
N GLU A 213 -35.85 0.25 -33.94
CA GLU A 213 -36.28 -0.98 -34.64
C GLU A 213 -37.81 -1.09 -34.69
N LYS A 214 -38.50 -0.91 -33.55
CA LYS A 214 -39.97 -0.87 -33.50
C LYS A 214 -40.59 0.25 -34.35
N LEU A 215 -39.86 1.36 -34.55
CA LEU A 215 -40.30 2.44 -35.45
C LEU A 215 -40.01 2.09 -36.90
N ARG A 216 -38.87 1.46 -37.22
CA ARG A 216 -38.52 1.01 -38.57
C ARG A 216 -39.52 -0.03 -39.09
N GLU A 217 -39.96 -0.94 -38.23
CA GLU A 217 -40.98 -1.95 -38.54
C GLU A 217 -42.34 -1.33 -38.91
N LYS A 218 -42.66 -0.16 -38.35
CA LYS A 218 -43.94 0.54 -38.59
C LYS A 218 -43.83 1.54 -39.74
N ASP A 219 -42.85 2.44 -39.64
CA ASP A 219 -42.66 3.61 -40.50
C ASP A 219 -41.16 3.93 -40.65
N GLU A 220 -40.56 3.55 -41.77
CA GLU A 220 -39.13 3.75 -42.04
C GLU A 220 -38.73 5.25 -42.11
N THR A 221 -39.63 6.10 -42.61
CA THR A 221 -39.41 7.55 -42.72
C THR A 221 -39.30 8.21 -41.35
N LYS A 222 -40.23 7.91 -40.44
CA LYS A 222 -40.22 8.41 -39.05
C LYS A 222 -39.01 7.90 -38.28
N ALA A 223 -38.60 6.65 -38.51
CA ALA A 223 -37.38 6.11 -37.91
C ALA A 223 -36.12 6.87 -38.38
N SER A 224 -36.01 7.12 -39.68
CA SER A 224 -34.90 7.87 -40.27
C SER A 224 -34.83 9.31 -39.75
N GLU A 225 -35.97 9.98 -39.58
CA GLU A 225 -36.02 11.30 -38.94
C GLU A 225 -35.58 11.27 -37.48
N MET A 226 -36.02 10.26 -36.71
CA MET A 226 -35.61 10.09 -35.32
C MET A 226 -34.11 9.82 -35.19
N GLU A 227 -33.53 9.03 -36.09
CA GLU A 227 -32.08 8.82 -36.15
C GLU A 227 -31.33 10.10 -36.46
N LYS A 228 -31.79 10.89 -37.44
CA LYS A 228 -31.22 12.20 -37.75
C LYS A 228 -31.28 13.12 -36.51
N LYS A 229 -32.42 13.18 -35.82
CA LYS A 229 -32.58 13.95 -34.57
C LYS A 229 -31.60 13.50 -33.48
N ILE A 230 -31.40 12.19 -33.29
CA ILE A 230 -30.43 11.66 -32.32
C ILE A 230 -28.99 12.03 -32.73
N LYS A 231 -28.62 11.89 -34.01
CA LYS A 231 -27.29 12.23 -34.52
C LYS A 231 -26.98 13.73 -34.32
N TRP A 232 -27.91 14.61 -34.68
CA TRP A 232 -27.75 16.06 -34.52
C TRP A 232 -27.70 16.49 -33.05
N THR A 233 -28.59 15.98 -32.20
CA THR A 233 -28.54 16.29 -30.75
C THR A 233 -27.25 15.79 -30.12
N ASN A 234 -26.75 14.60 -30.51
CA ASN A 234 -25.46 14.10 -30.08
C ASN A 234 -24.30 15.01 -30.51
N MET A 235 -24.32 15.54 -31.74
CA MET A 235 -23.33 16.51 -32.18
C MET A 235 -23.38 17.81 -31.37
N LEU A 236 -24.58 18.34 -31.10
CA LEU A 236 -24.75 19.55 -30.28
C LEU A 236 -24.22 19.37 -28.84
N TYR A 237 -24.41 18.19 -28.25
CA TYR A 237 -23.86 17.88 -26.93
C TYR A 237 -22.34 17.68 -26.97
N LYS A 238 -21.80 17.05 -28.03
CA LYS A 238 -20.35 16.94 -28.22
C LYS A 238 -19.69 18.32 -28.37
N ALA A 239 -20.34 19.23 -29.10
CA ALA A 239 -19.89 20.62 -29.27
C ALA A 239 -19.94 21.41 -27.95
N GLU A 240 -20.92 21.15 -27.09
CA GLU A 240 -20.98 21.68 -25.71
C GLU A 240 -19.86 21.10 -24.80
N GLY A 241 -19.12 20.09 -25.26
CA GLY A 241 -18.07 19.43 -24.50
C GLY A 241 -18.55 18.24 -23.65
N ILE A 242 -19.81 17.83 -23.81
CA ILE A 242 -20.37 16.67 -23.11
C ILE A 242 -19.85 15.37 -23.75
N LYS A 243 -19.18 14.54 -22.95
CA LYS A 243 -18.65 13.23 -23.38
C LYS A 243 -19.76 12.17 -23.45
N ILE A 244 -20.31 11.99 -24.63
CA ILE A 244 -21.33 11.00 -24.94
C ILE A 244 -20.69 9.62 -25.15
N LYS A 245 -21.32 8.57 -24.60
CA LYS A 245 -20.85 7.18 -24.66
C LYS A 245 -21.95 6.25 -25.15
N ASP A 246 -22.12 6.19 -26.46
CA ASP A 246 -23.22 5.46 -27.09
C ASP A 246 -22.79 4.09 -27.66
N ASP A 247 -21.49 3.79 -27.69
CA ASP A 247 -20.96 2.55 -28.27
C ASP A 247 -21.14 1.36 -27.31
N GLU A 248 -21.96 0.38 -27.69
CA GLU A 248 -22.25 -0.80 -26.87
C GLU A 248 -21.01 -1.63 -26.55
N ASP A 249 -20.16 -1.88 -27.55
CA ASP A 249 -18.96 -2.70 -27.36
C ASP A 249 -17.97 -2.05 -26.40
N GLN A 250 -17.81 -0.72 -26.48
CA GLN A 250 -16.98 0.03 -25.55
C GLN A 250 -17.58 0.05 -24.14
N LEU A 251 -18.91 0.13 -24.02
CA LEU A 251 -19.62 0.06 -22.74
C LEU A 251 -19.46 -1.33 -22.11
N ARG A 252 -19.63 -2.41 -22.88
CA ARG A 252 -19.39 -3.80 -22.45
C ARG A 252 -17.93 -4.02 -22.04
N ALA A 253 -16.97 -3.55 -22.83
CA ALA A 253 -15.55 -3.62 -22.50
C ALA A 253 -15.22 -2.84 -21.21
N SER A 254 -15.81 -1.65 -21.04
CA SER A 254 -15.64 -0.84 -19.84
C SER A 254 -16.23 -1.50 -18.59
N LEU A 255 -17.37 -2.18 -18.75
CA LEU A 255 -17.99 -2.98 -17.70
C LEU A 255 -17.08 -4.15 -17.29
N LYS A 256 -16.57 -4.93 -18.26
CA LYS A 256 -15.61 -6.02 -18.02
C LYS A 256 -14.35 -5.51 -17.31
N ARG A 257 -13.77 -4.39 -17.73
CA ARG A 257 -12.61 -3.75 -17.06
C ARG A 257 -12.92 -3.36 -15.61
N LYS A 258 -14.13 -2.85 -15.34
CA LYS A 258 -14.58 -2.47 -14.00
C LYS A 258 -14.74 -3.69 -13.08
N GLU A 259 -15.24 -4.79 -13.62
CA GLU A 259 -15.39 -6.07 -12.91
C GLU A 259 -14.02 -6.70 -12.62
N LYS A 260 -13.14 -6.78 -13.61
CA LYS A 260 -11.74 -7.23 -13.43
C LYS A 260 -11.02 -6.45 -12.33
N ARG A 261 -11.19 -5.12 -12.27
CA ARG A 261 -10.60 -4.28 -11.20
C ARG A 261 -11.23 -4.56 -9.82
N ARG A 262 -12.50 -4.94 -9.75
CA ARG A 262 -13.15 -5.35 -8.50
C ARG A 262 -12.63 -6.70 -8.04
N GLU A 263 -12.51 -7.68 -8.93
CA GLU A 263 -11.94 -8.99 -8.64
C GLU A 263 -10.50 -8.89 -8.16
N GLN A 264 -9.66 -8.11 -8.84
CA GLN A 264 -8.28 -7.87 -8.39
C GLN A 264 -8.23 -7.28 -6.98
N ARG A 265 -9.14 -6.34 -6.65
CA ARG A 265 -9.22 -5.79 -5.30
C ARG A 265 -9.69 -6.83 -4.28
N LYS A 266 -10.67 -7.67 -4.64
CA LYS A 266 -11.15 -8.78 -3.82
C LYS A 266 -10.00 -9.76 -3.52
N LYS A 267 -9.32 -10.27 -4.55
CA LYS A 267 -8.16 -11.17 -4.42
C LYS A 267 -7.05 -10.56 -3.56
N LYS A 268 -6.72 -9.28 -3.77
CA LYS A 268 -5.73 -8.57 -2.95
C LYS A 268 -6.17 -8.41 -1.49
N TRP A 269 -7.47 -8.39 -1.20
CA TRP A 269 -7.96 -8.29 0.17
C TRP A 269 -7.96 -9.65 0.85
N GLU A 270 -8.45 -10.67 0.14
CA GLU A 270 -8.41 -12.08 0.53
C GLU A 270 -6.99 -12.55 0.85
N HIS A 271 -6.04 -12.28 -0.03
CA HIS A 271 -4.63 -12.58 0.22
C HIS A 271 -4.06 -11.87 1.46
N ARG A 272 -4.53 -10.65 1.76
CA ARG A 272 -4.11 -9.95 2.99
C ARG A 272 -4.70 -10.63 4.22
N SER A 273 -5.96 -11.04 4.20
CA SER A 273 -6.56 -11.77 5.31
C SER A 273 -5.92 -13.14 5.53
N GLU A 274 -5.66 -13.88 4.45
CA GLU A 274 -4.97 -15.17 4.50
C GLU A 274 -3.58 -15.03 5.12
N ASN A 275 -2.77 -14.06 4.66
CA ASN A 275 -1.44 -13.82 5.20
C ASN A 275 -1.45 -13.44 6.69
N VAL A 276 -2.49 -12.73 7.16
CA VAL A 276 -2.65 -12.43 8.60
C VAL A 276 -2.92 -13.72 9.39
N ILE A 277 -3.83 -14.57 8.89
CA ILE A 277 -4.15 -15.86 9.52
C ILE A 277 -2.93 -16.78 9.51
N GLU A 278 -2.22 -16.88 8.39
CA GLU A 278 -1.02 -17.68 8.23
C GLU A 278 0.07 -17.24 9.22
N LYS A 279 0.35 -15.94 9.33
CA LYS A 279 1.32 -15.41 10.32
C LYS A 279 0.90 -15.71 11.75
N MET A 280 -0.39 -15.66 12.05
CA MET A 280 -0.91 -16.00 13.37
C MET A 280 -0.69 -17.49 13.66
N GLN A 281 -1.00 -18.38 12.71
CA GLN A 281 -0.78 -19.82 12.82
C GLN A 281 0.71 -20.14 12.97
N GLN A 282 1.58 -19.58 12.12
CA GLN A 282 3.04 -19.77 12.21
C GLN A 282 3.60 -19.39 13.58
N ARG A 283 3.09 -18.30 14.20
CA ARG A 283 3.48 -17.91 15.57
C ARG A 283 3.02 -18.94 16.60
N GLN A 284 1.79 -19.43 16.49
CA GLN A 284 1.26 -20.45 17.38
C GLN A 284 2.01 -21.78 17.24
N ASP A 285 2.32 -22.20 16.00
CA ASP A 285 3.04 -23.44 15.74
C ASP A 285 4.49 -23.37 16.19
N LYS A 286 5.14 -22.21 16.01
CA LYS A 286 6.47 -21.95 16.61
C LYS A 286 6.42 -22.07 18.12
N ARG A 287 5.39 -21.53 18.78
CA ARG A 287 5.20 -21.67 20.23
C ARG A 287 4.99 -23.13 20.61
N LYS A 288 4.10 -23.87 19.95
CA LYS A 288 3.84 -25.30 20.20
C LYS A 288 5.12 -26.13 20.04
N LYS A 289 5.87 -25.94 18.96
CA LYS A 289 7.15 -26.63 18.70
C LYS A 289 8.19 -26.33 19.77
N ASN A 290 8.31 -25.08 20.21
CA ASN A 290 9.23 -24.71 21.29
C ASN A 290 8.83 -25.33 22.63
N LEU A 291 7.53 -25.36 22.96
CA LEU A 291 7.03 -26.04 24.16
C LEU A 291 7.30 -27.55 24.11
N GLN A 292 7.04 -28.19 22.98
CA GLN A 292 7.34 -29.61 22.77
C GLN A 292 8.84 -29.90 22.92
N ARG A 293 9.71 -29.07 22.32
CA ARG A 293 11.17 -29.18 22.50
C ARG A 293 11.58 -29.05 23.97
N ARG A 294 11.01 -28.10 24.72
CA ARG A 294 11.27 -27.96 26.17
C ARG A 294 10.80 -29.18 26.95
N LYS A 295 9.63 -29.75 26.63
CA LYS A 295 9.13 -30.98 27.27
C LYS A 295 10.06 -32.16 26.99
N LYS A 296 10.45 -32.37 25.73
CA LYS A 296 11.38 -33.43 25.31
C LYS A 296 12.74 -33.27 26.00
N ALA A 297 13.32 -32.08 25.99
CA ALA A 297 14.59 -31.81 26.67
C ALA A 297 14.53 -32.06 28.19
N LYS A 298 13.39 -31.80 28.86
CA LYS A 298 13.21 -32.16 30.27
C LYS A 298 13.19 -33.68 30.48
N ILE A 299 12.54 -34.43 29.58
CA ILE A 299 12.49 -35.89 29.62
C ILE A 299 13.88 -36.47 29.34
N GLU A 300 14.58 -35.99 28.30
CA GLU A 300 15.95 -36.38 27.96
C GLU A 300 16.90 -36.12 29.12
N LYS A 301 16.88 -34.93 29.73
CA LYS A 301 17.68 -34.64 30.93
C LYS A 301 17.40 -35.59 32.09
N LYS A 302 16.15 -36.03 32.27
CA LYS A 302 15.80 -37.05 33.29
C LYS A 302 16.38 -38.42 32.92
N LYS A 303 16.27 -38.82 31.65
CA LYS A 303 16.87 -40.06 31.12
C LYS A 303 18.39 -40.07 31.28
N ASP A 304 19.07 -38.99 30.90
CA ASP A 304 20.52 -38.88 31.01
C ASP A 304 21.00 -38.91 32.46
N ARG A 305 20.25 -38.29 33.38
CA ARG A 305 20.53 -38.41 34.83
C ARG A 305 20.36 -39.84 35.34
N ALA A 306 19.38 -40.60 34.82
CA ALA A 306 19.19 -42.00 35.20
C ALA A 306 20.35 -42.87 34.67
N ARG A 307 20.75 -42.67 33.40
CA ARG A 307 21.92 -43.34 32.79
C ARG A 307 23.21 -43.05 33.54
N LYS A 308 23.47 -41.79 33.91
CA LYS A 308 24.64 -41.41 34.73
C LYS A 308 24.67 -42.07 36.11
N LYS A 309 23.51 -42.45 36.64
CA LYS A 309 23.37 -43.21 37.89
C LYS A 309 23.39 -44.73 37.67
N GLY A 310 23.73 -45.21 36.47
CA GLY A 310 23.79 -46.63 36.13
C GLY A 310 22.43 -47.31 35.93
N ARG A 311 21.31 -46.57 35.89
CA ARG A 311 19.99 -47.16 35.64
C ARG A 311 19.79 -47.44 34.15
N ILE A 312 19.50 -48.69 33.80
CA ILE A 312 19.21 -49.12 32.43
C ILE A 312 17.77 -48.73 32.09
N LEU A 313 17.57 -47.97 31.01
CA LEU A 313 16.23 -47.57 30.56
C LEU A 313 15.66 -48.60 29.57
N PRO A 314 14.33 -48.78 29.49
CA PRO A 314 13.69 -49.69 28.53
C PRO A 314 14.05 -49.40 27.05
N GLU A 315 14.37 -48.15 26.73
CA GLU A 315 14.83 -47.75 25.39
C GLU A 315 16.23 -48.27 25.07
N ASP A 316 17.08 -48.40 26.08
CA ASP A 316 18.45 -48.88 25.91
C ASP A 316 18.46 -50.41 25.74
N LEU A 317 17.54 -51.13 26.42
CA LEU A 317 17.28 -52.57 26.19
C LEU A 317 16.76 -52.84 24.76
N LYS A 318 15.84 -52.01 24.26
CA LYS A 318 15.34 -52.13 22.88
C LYS A 318 16.40 -51.85 21.83
N LYS A 319 17.40 -51.00 22.13
CA LYS A 319 18.54 -50.75 21.24
C LYS A 319 19.58 -51.86 21.27
N ALA A 320 19.72 -52.56 22.40
CA ALA A 320 20.65 -53.68 22.53
C ALA A 320 20.08 -55.00 21.97
N ALA A 321 18.76 -55.08 21.76
CA ALA A 321 18.06 -56.22 21.18
C ALA A 321 17.96 -56.18 19.64
N VAL A 322 18.52 -55.14 19.00
CA VAL A 322 18.66 -54.99 17.53
C VAL A 322 20.12 -55.14 17.18
#